data_AF-A0A533YKV3-F1
#
_entry.id   AF-A0A533YKV3-F1
#
_cell.length_a   1.000
_cell.length_b   1.000
_cell.length_c   1.000
_cell.angle_alpha   90.00
_cell.angle_beta   90.00
_cell.angle_gamma   90.00
#
_symmetry.space_group_name_H-M   'P 1'
#
loop_
_entity.id
_entity.type
_entity.pdbx_description
1 polymer ?
#
loop_
_entity_poly.entity_id
_entity_poly.type
_entity_poly.pdbx_seq_one_letter_code
_entity_poly.pdbx_strand_id
1 'polypeptide(L)'
;MAGLAQFTDKGDSVEVEKGTQLCSNIKMEKAKGSLDPSRIFWRVTSKMRSNGTQTVAAFAHEKVYDSKSGDTSIKESLYQEDYATFFKRDPEHKGMLLMISPQDGRVEAIVEICEKKK
;
A
#
# COMPACT_ATOMS: atom_id res chain seq x y z
N MET A 1 -8.72 -21.88 -12.41
CA MET A 1 -9.57 -20.87 -11.77
C MET A 1 -8.94 -19.52 -12.01
N ALA A 2 -9.65 -18.64 -12.73
CA ALA A 2 -9.17 -17.32 -13.12
C ALA A 2 -8.81 -16.51 -11.87
N GLY A 3 -7.54 -16.10 -11.74
CA GLY A 3 -7.15 -15.14 -10.73
C GLY A 3 -7.92 -13.85 -11.00
N LEU A 4 -8.85 -13.51 -10.11
CA LEU A 4 -9.47 -12.20 -10.11
C LEU A 4 -8.34 -11.18 -10.10
N ALA A 5 -8.24 -10.38 -11.16
CA ALA A 5 -7.29 -9.27 -11.18
C ALA A 5 -7.61 -8.40 -9.97
N GLN A 6 -6.66 -8.28 -9.03
CA GLN A 6 -6.85 -7.55 -7.78
C GLN A 6 -6.93 -6.03 -7.98
N PHE A 7 -6.94 -5.59 -9.25
CA PHE A 7 -7.14 -4.24 -9.72
C PHE A 7 -7.68 -4.24 -11.16
N THR A 8 -8.30 -3.15 -11.58
CA THR A 8 -8.90 -2.94 -12.91
C THR A 8 -8.37 -1.66 -13.54
N ASP A 9 -7.95 -1.71 -14.81
CA ASP A 9 -7.54 -0.51 -15.53
C ASP A 9 -8.74 0.36 -15.93
N LYS A 10 -8.63 1.67 -15.73
CA LYS A 10 -9.64 2.68 -16.06
C LYS A 10 -9.07 3.74 -17.02
N GLY A 11 -8.17 3.33 -17.91
CA GLY A 11 -7.40 4.24 -18.76
C GLY A 11 -6.18 4.75 -18.01
N ASP A 12 -6.17 6.05 -17.67
CA ASP A 12 -5.02 6.71 -17.03
C ASP A 12 -4.88 6.40 -15.53
N SER A 13 -5.82 5.65 -14.96
CA SER A 13 -5.91 5.30 -13.54
C SER A 13 -6.17 3.81 -13.37
N VAL A 14 -5.84 3.30 -12.20
CA VAL A 14 -6.11 1.94 -11.77
C VAL A 14 -7.12 1.97 -10.63
N GLU A 15 -8.16 1.14 -10.72
CA GLU A 15 -9.07 0.87 -9.61
C GLU A 15 -8.58 -0.35 -8.84
N VAL A 16 -8.24 -0.18 -7.56
CA VAL A 16 -7.86 -1.27 -6.66
C VAL A 16 -9.04 -1.63 -5.78
N GLU A 17 -9.29 -2.92 -5.53
CA GLU A 17 -10.44 -3.33 -4.73
C GLU A 17 -10.33 -2.82 -3.28
N LYS A 18 -11.45 -2.36 -2.71
CA LYS A 18 -11.50 -1.97 -1.29
C LYS A 18 -11.13 -3.17 -0.40
N GLY A 19 -10.28 -2.93 0.58
CA GLY A 19 -9.75 -3.95 1.49
C GLY A 19 -8.45 -4.59 1.00
N THR A 20 -8.03 -4.30 -0.24
CA THR A 20 -6.74 -4.78 -0.76
C THR A 20 -5.60 -4.22 0.08
N GLN A 21 -4.69 -5.12 0.47
CA GLN A 21 -3.46 -4.78 1.14
C GLN A 21 -2.37 -4.53 0.11
N LEU A 22 -1.67 -3.42 0.25
CA LEU A 22 -0.60 -2.97 -0.62
C LEU A 22 0.71 -2.96 0.16
N CYS A 23 1.72 -3.65 -0.36
CA CYS A 23 3.02 -3.79 0.26
C CYS A 23 3.99 -2.82 -0.42
N SER A 24 4.83 -2.13 0.37
CA SER A 24 5.92 -1.37 -0.21
C SER A 24 6.90 -2.35 -0.87
N ASN A 25 7.42 -2.00 -2.04
CA ASN A 25 8.62 -2.69 -2.50
C ASN A 25 9.82 -2.07 -1.77
N ILE A 26 10.28 -2.79 -0.75
CA ILE A 26 11.41 -2.43 0.13
C ILE A 26 12.65 -1.98 -0.68
N LYS A 27 12.83 -2.47 -1.92
CA LYS A 27 13.96 -2.08 -2.77
C LYS A 27 13.92 -0.61 -3.18
N MET A 28 12.75 -0.03 -3.44
CA MET A 28 12.62 1.38 -3.88
C MET A 28 12.53 2.36 -2.72
N GLU A 29 11.90 1.98 -1.60
CA GLU A 29 11.82 2.85 -0.42
C GLU A 29 13.18 3.07 0.27
N LYS A 30 14.10 2.08 0.21
CA LYS A 30 15.49 2.28 0.66
C LYS A 30 16.21 3.39 -0.12
N ALA A 31 15.81 3.68 -1.36
CA ALA A 31 16.37 4.78 -2.14
C ALA A 31 15.82 6.16 -1.70
N LYS A 32 14.68 6.21 -1.00
CA LYS A 32 14.01 7.45 -0.54
C LYS A 32 14.30 7.81 0.93
N GLY A 33 15.18 7.08 1.63
CA GLY A 33 15.64 7.45 2.98
C GLY A 33 14.73 7.03 4.14
N SER A 34 13.79 6.11 3.94
CA SER A 34 12.97 5.54 5.03
C SER A 34 13.79 4.59 5.92
N LEU A 35 13.68 4.76 7.25
CA LEU A 35 14.48 4.07 8.27
C LEU A 35 14.16 2.56 8.43
N ASP A 36 12.94 2.13 8.09
CA ASP A 36 12.61 0.70 7.94
C ASP A 36 11.34 0.51 7.09
N PRO A 37 11.43 0.59 5.75
CA PRO A 37 10.29 0.48 4.86
C PRO A 37 9.65 -0.91 4.84
N SER A 38 10.31 -1.91 5.45
CA SER A 38 9.78 -3.28 5.54
C SER A 38 8.62 -3.43 6.52
N ARG A 39 8.30 -2.37 7.29
CA ARG A 39 7.25 -2.41 8.31
C ARG A 39 5.98 -1.68 7.91
N ILE A 40 5.98 -0.88 6.84
CA ILE A 40 4.80 -0.11 6.43
C ILE A 40 4.10 -0.80 5.28
N PHE A 41 2.79 -0.98 5.42
CA PHE A 41 1.89 -1.43 4.36
C PHE A 41 0.66 -0.53 4.31
N TRP A 42 -0.04 -0.52 3.19
CA TRP A 42 -1.27 0.25 3.02
C TRP A 42 -2.47 -0.66 2.87
N ARG A 43 -3.64 -0.17 3.23
CA ARG A 43 -4.92 -0.82 2.96
C ARG A 43 -5.82 0.16 2.24
N VAL A 44 -6.41 -0.27 1.13
CA VAL A 44 -7.41 0.52 0.40
C VAL A 44 -8.70 0.56 1.21
N THR A 45 -9.14 1.73 1.65
CA THR A 45 -10.32 1.89 2.52
C THR A 45 -11.58 2.32 1.75
N SER A 46 -11.44 2.76 0.50
CA SER A 46 -12.57 3.19 -0.35
C SER A 46 -12.55 2.60 -1.76
N LYS A 47 -13.73 2.53 -2.38
CA LYS A 47 -13.85 2.39 -3.84
C LYS A 47 -13.32 3.64 -4.55
N MET A 48 -13.07 3.54 -5.86
CA MET A 48 -12.72 4.69 -6.69
C MET A 48 -13.84 5.72 -6.72
N ARG A 49 -13.49 6.97 -6.45
CA ARG A 49 -14.39 8.12 -6.54
C ARG A 49 -14.54 8.58 -7.99
N SER A 50 -15.53 9.42 -8.28
CA SER A 50 -15.76 10.01 -9.61
C SER A 50 -14.57 10.82 -10.13
N ASN A 51 -13.79 11.42 -9.24
CA ASN A 51 -12.56 12.14 -9.57
C ASN A 51 -11.34 11.23 -9.76
N GLY A 52 -11.50 9.91 -9.69
CA GLY A 52 -10.45 8.91 -9.87
C GLY A 52 -9.59 8.60 -8.64
N THR A 53 -9.78 9.31 -7.52
CA THR A 53 -9.03 9.02 -6.29
C THR A 53 -9.60 7.82 -5.53
N GLN A 54 -8.73 7.17 -4.76
CA GLN A 54 -9.07 6.18 -3.74
C GLN A 54 -8.45 6.56 -2.40
N THR A 55 -9.00 6.03 -1.31
CA THR A 55 -8.49 6.29 0.04
C THR A 55 -7.68 5.10 0.50
N VAL A 56 -6.54 5.39 1.12
CA VAL A 56 -5.67 4.40 1.75
C VAL A 56 -5.37 4.78 3.19
N ALA A 57 -5.24 3.78 4.05
CA ALA A 57 -4.68 3.90 5.38
C ALA A 57 -3.29 3.24 5.41
N ALA A 58 -2.32 3.87 6.08
CA ALA A 58 -1.00 3.29 6.28
C ALA A 58 -0.95 2.59 7.64
N PHE A 59 -0.40 1.38 7.66
CA PHE A 59 -0.24 0.55 8.86
C PHE A 59 1.23 0.19 9.05
N ALA A 60 1.65 0.08 10.31
CA ALA A 60 2.98 -0.40 10.67
C ALA A 60 2.90 -1.77 11.37
N HIS A 61 3.84 -2.66 11.04
CA HIS A 61 4.11 -3.88 11.81
C HIS A 61 5.09 -3.57 12.94
N GLU A 62 4.58 -3.51 14.16
CA GLU A 62 5.36 -3.28 15.37
C GLU A 62 5.67 -4.61 16.05
N LYS A 63 6.94 -4.83 16.38
CA LYS A 63 7.33 -5.94 17.24
C LYS A 63 7.14 -5.52 18.70
N VAL A 64 6.22 -6.18 19.38
CA VAL A 64 5.94 -5.96 20.79
C VAL A 64 6.49 -7.12 21.59
N TYR A 65 7.48 -6.83 22.44
CA TYR A 65 8.04 -7.79 23.38
C TYR A 65 7.24 -7.76 24.69
N ASP A 66 6.72 -8.91 25.11
CA ASP A 66 6.11 -9.10 26.42
C ASP A 66 7.19 -9.55 27.40
N SER A 67 7.60 -8.66 28.30
CA SER A 67 8.62 -8.97 29.30
C SER A 67 8.19 -9.98 30.37
N LYS A 68 6.88 -10.27 30.49
CA LYS A 68 6.37 -11.26 31.44
C LYS A 68 6.42 -12.67 30.89
N SER A 69 6.11 -12.86 29.60
CA SER A 69 6.17 -14.18 28.96
C SER A 69 7.52 -14.44 28.25
N GLY A 70 8.26 -13.39 27.92
CA GLY A 70 9.46 -13.47 27.10
C GLY A 70 9.17 -13.55 25.59
N ASP A 71 7.90 -13.45 25.18
CA ASP A 71 7.50 -13.59 23.79
C ASP A 71 7.60 -12.27 23.01
N THR A 72 7.86 -12.38 21.71
CA THR A 72 7.75 -11.25 20.78
C THR A 72 6.59 -11.51 19.83
N SER A 73 5.65 -10.56 19.77
CA SER A 73 4.51 -10.58 18.85
C SER A 73 4.64 -9.47 17.80
N ILE A 74 3.98 -9.64 16.65
CA ILE A 74 3.81 -8.56 15.66
C ILE A 74 2.40 -8.01 15.82
N LYS A 75 2.28 -6.70 16.04
CA LYS A 75 1.01 -5.98 16.04
C LYS A 75 0.93 -5.05 14.84
N GLU A 76 -0.26 -4.95 14.26
CA GLU A 76 -0.57 -3.94 13.26
C GLU A 76 -1.08 -2.69 13.98
N SER A 77 -0.39 -1.57 13.81
CA SER A 77 -0.81 -0.25 14.31
C SER A 77 -1.16 0.66 13.13
N LEU A 78 -2.18 1.51 13.29
CA LEU A 78 -2.48 2.55 12.31
C LEU A 78 -1.39 3.61 12.40
N TYR A 79 -0.65 3.82 11.32
CA TYR A 79 0.47 4.76 11.26
C TYR A 79 0.01 6.14 10.79
N GLN A 80 -0.82 6.17 9.75
CA GLN A 80 -1.40 7.38 9.20
C GLN A 80 -2.85 7.11 8.81
N GLU A 81 -3.74 7.99 9.25
CA GLU A 81 -5.16 7.92 8.93
C GLU A 81 -5.42 8.22 7.45
N ASP A 82 -6.44 7.55 6.94
CA ASP A 82 -7.08 7.67 5.63
C ASP A 82 -6.75 8.94 4.83
N TYR A 83 -5.97 8.79 3.76
CA TYR A 83 -5.72 9.87 2.79
C TYR A 83 -6.01 9.43 1.36
N ALA A 84 -6.32 10.42 0.51
CA ALA A 84 -6.67 10.20 -0.89
C ALA A 84 -5.41 10.09 -1.76
N THR A 85 -5.39 9.12 -2.67
CA THR A 85 -4.32 8.88 -3.65
C THR A 85 -4.92 8.53 -5.01
N PHE A 86 -4.20 8.82 -6.08
CA PHE A 86 -4.40 8.15 -7.37
C PHE A 86 -3.56 6.88 -7.42
N PHE A 87 -4.08 5.86 -8.09
CA PHE A 87 -3.30 4.69 -8.46
C PHE A 87 -3.04 4.69 -9.96
N LYS A 88 -1.78 4.47 -10.35
CA LYS A 88 -1.37 4.24 -11.74
C LYS A 88 -0.46 3.05 -11.83
N ARG A 89 -0.33 2.43 -12.99
CA ARG A 89 0.72 1.43 -13.21
C ARG A 89 2.08 2.10 -13.17
N ASP A 90 3.05 1.44 -12.54
CA ASP A 90 4.44 1.80 -12.69
C ASP A 90 4.90 1.41 -14.11
N PRO A 91 5.36 2.36 -14.94
CA PRO A 91 5.84 2.06 -16.29
C PRO A 91 7.15 1.26 -16.30
N GLU A 92 7.95 1.35 -15.23
CA GLU A 92 9.26 0.71 -15.13
C GLU A 92 9.17 -0.70 -14.52
N HIS A 93 8.21 -0.92 -13.62
CA HIS A 93 8.10 -2.17 -12.85
C HIS A 93 6.76 -2.86 -13.06
N LYS A 94 6.76 -3.94 -13.86
CA LYS A 94 5.55 -4.71 -14.15
C LYS A 94 4.92 -5.27 -12.86
N GLY A 95 3.64 -4.97 -12.65
CA GLY A 95 2.87 -5.43 -11.49
C GLY A 95 2.87 -4.46 -10.31
N MET A 96 3.65 -3.38 -10.38
CA MET A 96 3.67 -2.32 -9.37
C MET A 96 2.68 -1.20 -9.71
N LEU A 97 2.21 -0.53 -8.66
CA LEU A 97 1.35 0.64 -8.70
C LEU A 97 2.05 1.84 -8.08
N LEU A 98 1.92 3.00 -8.72
CA LEU A 98 2.30 4.29 -8.18
C LEU A 98 1.15 4.83 -7.34
N MET A 99 1.44 5.22 -6.10
CA MET A 99 0.57 6.06 -5.27
C MET A 99 0.95 7.51 -5.51
N ILE A 100 0.02 8.29 -6.05
CA ILE A 100 0.26 9.66 -6.48
C ILE A 100 -0.62 10.60 -5.69
N SER A 101 0.00 11.61 -5.07
CA SER A 101 -0.68 12.62 -4.29
C SER A 101 -1.64 13.42 -5.18
N PRO A 102 -2.92 13.59 -4.80
CA PRO A 102 -3.86 14.41 -5.55
C PRO A 102 -3.60 15.90 -5.40
N GLN A 103 -2.77 16.32 -4.44
CA GLN A 103 -2.48 17.72 -4.15
C GLN A 103 -1.46 18.31 -5.11
N ASP A 104 -0.38 17.58 -5.39
CA ASP A 104 0.76 18.08 -6.15
C ASP A 104 1.25 17.12 -7.26
N GLY A 105 0.61 15.97 -7.40
CA GLY A 105 0.95 14.96 -8.41
C GLY A 105 2.25 14.20 -8.14
N ARG A 106 2.85 14.32 -6.95
CA ARG A 106 4.07 13.59 -6.61
C ARG A 106 3.80 12.12 -6.33
N VAL A 107 4.75 11.27 -6.71
CA VAL A 107 4.74 9.85 -6.34
C VAL A 107 5.13 9.71 -4.87
N GLU A 108 4.16 9.42 -4.04
CA GLU A 108 4.33 9.22 -2.59
C GLU A 108 4.99 7.87 -2.34
N ALA A 109 4.45 6.80 -2.93
CA ALA A 109 4.96 5.44 -2.76
C ALA A 109 4.82 4.61 -4.03
N ILE A 110 5.59 3.52 -4.10
CA ILE A 110 5.46 2.50 -5.14
C ILE A 110 5.17 1.17 -4.44
N VAL A 111 4.02 0.60 -4.78
CA VAL A 111 3.42 -0.49 -4.04
C VAL A 111 3.02 -1.62 -4.95
N GLU A 112 3.05 -2.84 -4.43
CA GLU A 112 2.45 -4.00 -5.07
C GLU A 112 1.26 -4.47 -4.25
N ILE A 113 0.38 -5.24 -4.86
CA ILE A 113 -0.65 -5.93 -4.10
C ILE A 113 0.02 -7.07 -3.36
N CYS A 114 -0.11 -7.07 -2.03
CA CYS A 114 0.46 -8.12 -1.21
C CYS A 114 -0.16 -9.47 -1.65
N GLU A 115 0.68 -10.44 -1.98
CA GLU A 115 0.20 -11.81 -2.16
C GLU A 115 -0.43 -12.27 -0.84
N LYS A 116 -1.65 -12.85 -0.91
CA LYS A 116 -2.16 -13.62 0.22
C LYS A 116 -1.17 -14.76 0.44
N LYS A 117 -0.47 -14.79 1.57
CA LYS A 117 0.21 -16.01 2.02
C LYS A 117 -0.83 -17.13 1.97
N LYS A 118 -0.59 -18.11 1.10
CA LYS A 118 -1.38 -19.34 1.03
C LYS A 118 -1.26 -20.10 2.35
#